data_AF-A0AAD4N8M4-F1
#
_entry.id   AF-A0AAD4N8M4-F1
#
_cell.length_a   1.000
_cell.length_b   1.000
_cell.length_c   1.000
_cell.angle_alpha   90.00
_cell.angle_beta   90.00
_cell.angle_gamma   90.00
#
_symmetry.space_group_name_H-M   'P 1'
#
loop_
_entity.id
_entity.type
_entity.pdbx_description
1 polymer ?
#
loop_
_entity_poly.entity_id
_entity_poly.type
_entity_poly.pdbx_seq_one_letter_code
_entity_poly.pdbx_strand_id
1 'polypeptide(L)'
;MTCYRIMLSISVLEAIQLLCHGLMSLVVVLDIELVGFFASLMGAAVVSSWICMIPQHVLLAFNRLLVLSDISGRENSNKRTFNILLLICWLWGILYFVVLQTPMCKITFISEPSAFEYEANETLSNVISLMDIVVMVASPIACLILYFVIVCKIVKHRRRFFEHSSQRWANNSAPANAKILAGAELRLLLQAFLGFALIGLLILANYSLGLLFPITSTTLTAIYALWIACCTFSSIFYLIINKILRRRAIALLFHCAKQNDGFSNKTHGSATPKTFVAYADYRKTMCIRMMLSISVLEAIQLSCHFLMSLAVIFDVKLVGWTATIIGAAVLSSWYAMLPQHTLLALNRFLILGDMYGRGARNRYSSIIFNILLSVCWFWGFSYFALMQTPLSRISFIPQWSTFQYNYEKTFGKITKILGMVNTAGSPTICLGIYLIILYKLVRHRRRFSKHSSDRWVNTVCNSSEAPKLMNAAELRLLLQAFLGFLLIELNIAVNYLLNMSVIPISPNILCAIYGIWITCCTFSSILYLVINKTLRRRAFLLLFRWSKENDSSTITVSHISVTQKVTMRPRAVTS
;
A
#
# COMPACT_ATOMS: atom_id res chain seq x y z
N MET A 1 20.05 -1.99 -7.11
CA MET A 1 19.00 -0.99 -7.46
C MET A 1 18.09 -1.41 -8.60
N THR A 2 18.61 -1.95 -9.70
CA THR A 2 17.82 -2.36 -10.87
C THR A 2 16.69 -3.35 -10.53
N CYS A 3 16.96 -4.36 -9.70
CA CYS A 3 15.97 -5.29 -9.18
C CYS A 3 14.73 -4.59 -8.60
N TYR A 4 14.90 -3.59 -7.73
CA TYR A 4 13.78 -2.86 -7.14
C TYR A 4 12.95 -2.08 -8.15
N ARG A 5 13.55 -1.60 -9.24
CA ARG A 5 12.82 -0.93 -10.32
C ARG A 5 11.93 -1.92 -11.08
N ILE A 6 12.48 -3.10 -11.38
CA ILE A 6 11.72 -4.17 -12.03
C ILE A 6 10.57 -4.63 -11.13
N MET A 7 10.84 -4.88 -9.84
CA MET A 7 9.81 -5.30 -8.87
C MET A 7 8.72 -4.26 -8.68
N LEU A 8 9.07 -2.98 -8.64
CA LEU A 8 8.06 -1.92 -8.58
C LEU A 8 7.22 -1.86 -9.86
N SER A 9 7.85 -2.02 -11.02
CA SER A 9 7.15 -2.07 -12.30
C SER A 9 6.13 -3.22 -12.33
N ILE A 10 6.54 -4.41 -11.87
CA ILE A 10 5.64 -5.55 -11.65
C ILE A 10 4.49 -5.15 -10.72
N SER A 11 4.76 -4.55 -9.55
CA SER A 11 3.70 -4.14 -8.62
C SER A 11 2.74 -3.08 -9.17
N VAL A 12 3.18 -2.23 -10.11
CA VAL A 12 2.29 -1.29 -10.79
C VAL A 12 1.32 -2.04 -11.70
N LEU A 13 1.78 -3.06 -12.42
CA LEU A 13 0.94 -3.91 -13.27
C LEU A 13 -0.04 -4.74 -12.42
N GLU A 14 0.42 -5.32 -11.31
CA GLU A 14 -0.44 -6.02 -10.34
C GLU A 14 -1.53 -5.09 -9.77
N ALA A 15 -1.21 -3.82 -9.50
CA ALA A 15 -2.19 -2.84 -9.04
C ALA A 15 -3.24 -2.49 -10.10
N ILE A 16 -2.84 -2.40 -11.38
CA ILE A 16 -3.79 -2.21 -12.50
C ILE A 16 -4.72 -3.41 -12.60
N GLN A 17 -4.19 -4.63 -12.55
CA GLN A 17 -5.00 -5.85 -12.58
C GLN A 17 -5.98 -5.93 -11.42
N LEU A 18 -5.51 -5.69 -10.20
CA LEU A 18 -6.35 -5.69 -9.01
C LEU A 18 -7.50 -4.68 -9.12
N LEU A 19 -7.21 -3.48 -9.64
CA LEU A 19 -8.23 -2.45 -9.85
C LEU A 19 -9.26 -2.90 -10.88
N CYS A 20 -8.83 -3.38 -12.05
CA CYS A 20 -9.74 -3.80 -13.12
C CYS A 20 -10.57 -5.03 -12.72
N HIS A 21 -9.96 -6.06 -12.14
CA HIS A 21 -10.70 -7.21 -11.62
C HIS A 21 -11.65 -6.82 -10.50
N GLY A 22 -11.23 -5.98 -9.55
CA GLY A 22 -12.11 -5.50 -8.48
C GLY A 22 -13.33 -4.76 -9.02
N LEU A 23 -13.15 -3.86 -9.99
CA LEU A 23 -14.26 -3.15 -10.64
C LEU A 23 -15.18 -4.11 -11.41
N MET A 24 -14.64 -5.06 -12.16
CA MET A 24 -15.43 -6.01 -12.93
C MET A 24 -16.19 -6.99 -12.03
N SER A 25 -15.57 -7.46 -10.95
CA SER A 25 -16.26 -8.23 -9.92
C SER A 25 -17.42 -7.44 -9.33
N LEU A 26 -17.27 -6.14 -9.07
CA LEU A 26 -18.39 -5.31 -8.61
C LEU A 26 -19.51 -5.26 -9.64
N VAL A 27 -19.21 -5.11 -10.93
CA VAL A 27 -20.23 -5.07 -11.99
C VAL A 27 -20.98 -6.40 -12.08
N VAL A 28 -20.28 -7.52 -12.20
CA VAL A 28 -20.88 -8.87 -12.25
C VAL A 28 -21.83 -9.05 -11.09
N VAL A 29 -21.35 -8.70 -9.90
CA VAL A 29 -22.07 -8.93 -8.66
C VAL A 29 -23.28 -8.00 -8.52
N LEU A 30 -23.18 -6.75 -9.00
CA LEU A 30 -24.27 -5.79 -9.03
C LEU A 30 -25.25 -6.03 -10.19
N ASP A 31 -24.98 -7.01 -11.06
CA ASP A 31 -25.73 -7.29 -12.29
C ASP A 31 -25.92 -6.02 -13.15
N ILE A 32 -24.87 -5.19 -13.20
CA ILE A 32 -24.90 -3.96 -14.00
C ILE A 32 -24.66 -4.34 -15.46
N GLU A 33 -25.62 -4.03 -16.33
CA GLU A 33 -25.40 -4.12 -17.77
C GLU A 33 -24.25 -3.18 -18.17
N LEU A 34 -23.13 -3.80 -18.53
CA LEU A 34 -21.94 -3.07 -18.94
C LEU A 34 -22.10 -2.56 -20.37
N VAL A 35 -21.86 -1.26 -20.55
CA VAL A 35 -21.59 -0.72 -21.88
C VAL A 35 -20.36 -1.45 -22.43
N GLY A 36 -20.50 -2.09 -23.60
CA GLY A 36 -19.47 -2.97 -24.17
C GLY A 36 -18.07 -2.34 -24.27
N PHE A 37 -18.00 -1.01 -24.40
CA PHE A 37 -16.74 -0.26 -24.36
C PHE A 37 -16.01 -0.37 -23.02
N PHE A 38 -16.70 -0.22 -21.88
CA PHE A 38 -16.05 -0.28 -20.57
C PHE A 38 -15.55 -1.69 -20.26
N ALA A 39 -16.34 -2.73 -20.58
CA ALA A 39 -15.92 -4.11 -20.44
C ALA A 39 -14.66 -4.40 -21.28
N SER A 40 -14.65 -3.98 -22.54
CA SER A 40 -13.48 -4.12 -23.42
C SER A 40 -12.25 -3.37 -22.88
N LEU A 41 -12.41 -2.14 -22.38
CA LEU A 41 -11.33 -1.35 -21.79
C LEU A 41 -10.71 -2.05 -20.57
N MET A 42 -11.54 -2.58 -19.67
CA MET A 42 -11.07 -3.31 -18.49
C MET A 42 -10.38 -4.61 -18.87
N GLY A 43 -10.95 -5.38 -19.81
CA GLY A 43 -10.36 -6.61 -20.31
C GLY A 43 -9.00 -6.36 -20.95
N ALA A 44 -8.91 -5.33 -21.79
CA ALA A 44 -7.65 -4.95 -22.41
C ALA A 44 -6.61 -4.53 -21.37
N ALA A 45 -6.98 -3.76 -20.34
CA ALA A 45 -6.07 -3.37 -19.25
C ALA A 45 -5.56 -4.58 -18.46
N VAL A 46 -6.43 -5.55 -18.15
CA VAL A 46 -6.06 -6.78 -17.43
C VAL A 46 -5.08 -7.63 -18.23
N VAL A 47 -5.42 -7.95 -19.49
CA VAL A 47 -4.62 -8.82 -20.36
C VAL A 47 -3.30 -8.16 -20.73
N SER A 48 -3.32 -6.88 -21.10
CA SER A 48 -2.08 -6.16 -21.43
C SER A 48 -1.13 -6.05 -20.23
N SER A 49 -1.66 -5.82 -19.03
CA SER A 49 -0.87 -5.80 -17.81
C SER A 49 -0.24 -7.16 -17.52
N TRP A 50 -0.99 -8.24 -17.75
CA TRP A 50 -0.52 -9.61 -17.57
C TRP A 50 0.64 -9.95 -18.52
N ILE A 51 0.43 -9.71 -19.82
CA ILE A 51 1.42 -9.92 -20.87
C ILE A 51 2.69 -9.09 -20.64
N CYS A 52 2.54 -7.88 -20.11
CA CYS A 52 3.67 -7.01 -19.78
C CYS A 52 4.45 -7.49 -18.55
N MET A 53 3.75 -8.08 -17.57
CA MET A 53 4.33 -8.50 -16.29
C MET A 53 5.19 -9.76 -16.42
N ILE A 54 4.75 -10.74 -17.20
CA ILE A 54 5.43 -12.04 -17.35
C ILE A 54 6.91 -11.89 -17.81
N PRO A 55 7.23 -11.17 -18.91
CA PRO A 55 8.62 -10.95 -19.34
C PRO A 55 9.45 -10.18 -18.30
N GLN A 56 8.82 -9.36 -17.46
CA GLN A 56 9.54 -8.65 -16.39
C GLN A 56 10.00 -9.61 -15.28
N HIS A 57 9.32 -10.73 -15.05
CA HIS A 57 9.82 -11.79 -14.16
C HIS A 57 11.05 -12.49 -14.74
N VAL A 58 11.08 -12.73 -16.06
CA VAL A 58 12.27 -13.26 -16.75
C VAL A 58 13.41 -12.26 -16.63
N LEU A 59 13.14 -10.97 -16.85
CA LEU A 59 14.11 -9.90 -16.70
C LEU A 59 14.64 -9.81 -15.26
N LEU A 60 13.78 -10.01 -14.27
CA LEU A 60 14.16 -10.06 -12.86
C LEU A 60 15.06 -11.25 -12.55
N ALA A 61 14.71 -12.46 -13.00
CA ALA A 61 15.53 -13.66 -12.85
C ALA A 61 16.90 -13.49 -13.51
N PHE A 62 16.94 -12.96 -14.74
CA PHE A 62 18.16 -12.66 -15.46
C PHE A 62 19.02 -11.61 -14.72
N ASN A 63 18.40 -10.57 -14.18
CA ASN A 63 19.09 -9.58 -13.33
C ASN A 63 19.75 -10.23 -12.11
N ARG A 64 19.05 -11.17 -11.44
CA ARG A 64 19.61 -11.89 -10.29
C ARG A 64 20.78 -12.80 -10.72
N LEU A 65 20.66 -13.49 -11.85
CA LEU A 65 21.74 -14.32 -12.40
C LEU A 65 23.00 -13.50 -12.70
N LEU A 66 22.87 -12.34 -13.34
CA LEU A 66 24.03 -11.48 -13.65
C LEU A 66 24.72 -10.94 -12.39
N VAL A 67 23.94 -10.55 -11.38
CA VAL A 67 24.48 -10.10 -10.07
C VAL A 67 25.25 -11.24 -9.39
N LEU A 68 24.75 -12.47 -9.44
CA LEU A 68 25.41 -13.63 -8.84
C LEU A 68 26.59 -14.16 -9.65
N SER A 69 26.65 -13.87 -10.95
CA SER A 69 27.71 -14.37 -11.84
C SER A 69 28.98 -13.51 -11.82
N ASP A 70 28.99 -12.44 -11.03
CA ASP A 70 30.08 -11.47 -10.92
C ASP A 70 30.56 -10.86 -12.24
N ILE A 71 29.70 -10.81 -13.26
CA ILE A 71 29.90 -10.01 -14.50
C ILE A 71 29.69 -8.51 -14.20
N SER A 72 29.78 -8.14 -12.91
CA SER A 72 29.32 -6.90 -12.31
C SER A 72 30.32 -5.75 -12.43
N GLY A 73 31.53 -5.99 -12.95
CA GLY A 73 32.53 -4.96 -13.24
C GLY A 73 32.03 -3.84 -14.18
N ARG A 74 30.87 -4.02 -14.83
CA ARG A 74 30.19 -3.03 -15.68
C ARG A 74 28.84 -2.57 -15.11
N GLU A 75 28.80 -2.23 -13.83
CA GLU A 75 27.56 -1.85 -13.11
C GLU A 75 26.73 -0.77 -13.85
N ASN A 76 27.39 0.25 -14.41
CA ASN A 76 26.72 1.32 -15.15
C ASN A 76 26.13 0.84 -16.50
N SER A 77 26.85 0.00 -17.24
CA SER A 77 26.37 -0.56 -18.51
C SER A 77 25.12 -1.41 -18.28
N ASN A 78 25.16 -2.26 -17.25
CA ASN A 78 24.04 -3.14 -16.90
C ASN A 78 22.79 -2.33 -16.56
N LYS A 79 22.92 -1.23 -15.81
CA LYS A 79 21.78 -0.36 -15.46
C LYS A 79 21.07 0.21 -16.69
N ARG A 80 21.81 0.65 -17.72
CA ARG A 80 21.23 1.18 -18.97
C ARG A 80 20.50 0.07 -19.72
N THR A 81 21.13 -1.09 -19.89
CA THR A 81 20.55 -2.25 -20.56
C THR A 81 19.23 -2.68 -19.91
N PHE A 82 19.19 -2.83 -18.60
CA PHE A 82 17.95 -3.22 -17.91
C PHE A 82 16.84 -2.16 -17.98
N ASN A 83 17.17 -0.87 -18.00
CA ASN A 83 16.14 0.17 -18.20
C ASN A 83 15.56 0.12 -19.63
N ILE A 84 16.41 -0.14 -20.64
CA ILE A 84 15.95 -0.32 -22.03
C ILE A 84 15.07 -1.56 -22.15
N LEU A 85 15.49 -2.70 -21.59
CA LEU A 85 14.70 -3.92 -21.59
C LEU A 85 13.36 -3.75 -20.86
N LEU A 86 13.36 -3.03 -19.72
CA LEU A 86 12.14 -2.70 -19.01
C LEU A 86 11.21 -1.79 -19.83
N LEU A 87 11.77 -0.79 -20.53
CA LEU A 87 11.01 0.07 -21.44
C LEU A 87 10.40 -0.73 -22.59
N ILE A 88 11.15 -1.68 -23.15
CA ILE A 88 10.65 -2.59 -24.20
C ILE A 88 9.46 -3.41 -23.69
N CYS A 89 9.52 -3.93 -22.46
CA CYS A 89 8.38 -4.65 -21.86
C CYS A 89 7.14 -3.75 -21.74
N TRP A 90 7.30 -2.50 -21.32
CA TRP A 90 6.20 -1.53 -21.24
C TRP A 90 5.62 -1.18 -22.61
N LEU A 91 6.46 -0.91 -23.60
CA LEU A 91 6.03 -0.64 -24.96
C LEU A 91 5.27 -1.83 -25.55
N TRP A 92 5.71 -3.05 -25.26
CA TRP A 92 5.01 -4.27 -25.63
C TRP A 92 3.62 -4.35 -24.99
N GLY A 93 3.52 -4.12 -23.67
CA GLY A 93 2.22 -4.08 -22.97
C GLY A 93 1.27 -3.01 -23.51
N ILE A 94 1.77 -1.80 -23.77
CA ILE A 94 0.99 -0.69 -24.35
C ILE A 94 0.52 -1.05 -25.76
N LEU A 95 1.38 -1.64 -26.59
CA LEU A 95 1.00 -2.09 -27.93
C LEU A 95 -0.11 -3.15 -27.84
N TYR A 96 0.02 -4.13 -26.94
CA TYR A 96 -1.02 -5.13 -26.69
C TYR A 96 -2.35 -4.48 -26.30
N PHE A 97 -2.30 -3.52 -25.37
CA PHE A 97 -3.48 -2.76 -24.95
C PHE A 97 -4.15 -2.05 -26.14
N VAL A 98 -3.39 -1.36 -26.99
CA VAL A 98 -3.92 -0.66 -28.16
C VAL A 98 -4.54 -1.63 -29.16
N VAL A 99 -3.90 -2.77 -29.43
CA VAL A 99 -4.45 -3.79 -30.34
C VAL A 99 -5.78 -4.35 -29.82
N LEU A 100 -5.88 -4.63 -28.51
CA LEU A 100 -7.12 -5.11 -27.88
C LEU A 100 -8.27 -4.08 -27.87
N GLN A 101 -8.00 -2.82 -28.20
CA GLN A 101 -9.02 -1.78 -28.37
C GLN A 101 -9.47 -1.63 -29.82
N THR A 102 -8.84 -2.33 -30.77
CA THR A 102 -9.25 -2.30 -32.18
C THR A 102 -10.44 -3.23 -32.43
N PRO A 103 -11.32 -2.91 -33.38
CA PRO A 103 -12.46 -3.79 -33.72
C PRO A 103 -12.03 -5.16 -34.23
N MET A 104 -10.79 -5.31 -34.72
CA MET A 104 -10.25 -6.58 -35.22
C MET A 104 -9.81 -7.53 -34.10
N CYS A 105 -9.67 -7.07 -32.87
CA CYS A 105 -9.23 -7.88 -31.75
C CYS A 105 -10.03 -7.53 -30.50
N LYS A 106 -11.31 -7.90 -30.51
CA LYS A 106 -12.22 -7.56 -29.41
C LYS A 106 -12.08 -8.56 -28.28
N ILE A 107 -11.89 -8.01 -27.08
CA ILE A 107 -12.05 -8.75 -25.84
C ILE A 107 -13.44 -8.47 -25.27
N THR A 108 -14.20 -9.52 -25.02
CA THR A 108 -15.54 -9.44 -24.48
C THR A 108 -15.58 -10.04 -23.08
N PHE A 109 -16.39 -9.44 -22.22
CA PHE A 109 -16.67 -10.00 -20.91
C PHE A 109 -17.87 -10.93 -21.02
N ILE A 110 -17.70 -12.20 -20.66
CA ILE A 110 -18.77 -13.18 -20.58
C ILE A 110 -19.21 -13.29 -19.12
N SER A 111 -20.46 -12.93 -18.83
CA SER A 111 -21.02 -12.87 -17.47
C SER A 111 -20.99 -14.21 -16.75
N GLU A 112 -21.25 -15.30 -17.48
CA GLU A 112 -21.12 -16.67 -17.00
C GLU A 112 -20.13 -17.38 -17.95
N PRO A 113 -18.83 -17.34 -17.64
CA PRO A 113 -18.27 -17.64 -16.31
C PRO A 113 -17.56 -16.47 -15.60
N SER A 114 -17.96 -15.23 -15.86
CA SER A 114 -17.32 -14.01 -15.35
C SER A 114 -15.87 -13.84 -15.83
N ALA A 115 -15.66 -14.12 -17.11
CA ALA A 115 -14.37 -14.19 -17.76
C ALA A 115 -14.22 -13.14 -18.85
N PHE A 116 -12.98 -12.73 -19.09
CA PHE A 116 -12.62 -12.04 -20.32
C PHE A 116 -12.20 -13.06 -21.36
N GLU A 117 -12.88 -13.06 -22.50
CA GLU A 117 -12.59 -13.96 -23.61
C GLU A 117 -12.36 -13.18 -24.89
N TYR A 118 -11.51 -13.74 -25.75
CA TYR A 118 -11.28 -13.24 -27.10
C TYR A 118 -12.45 -13.65 -27.99
N GLU A 119 -12.94 -12.73 -28.82
CA GLU A 119 -14.00 -13.04 -29.78
C GLU A 119 -13.47 -14.01 -30.86
N ALA A 120 -14.01 -15.23 -30.91
CA ALA A 120 -13.47 -16.35 -31.70
C ALA A 120 -13.53 -16.15 -33.23
N ASN A 121 -14.45 -15.31 -33.70
CA ASN A 121 -14.69 -15.08 -35.13
C ASN A 121 -13.64 -14.19 -35.79
N GLU A 122 -12.80 -13.51 -35.00
CA GLU A 122 -11.82 -12.55 -35.51
C GLU A 122 -10.44 -13.20 -35.67
N THR A 123 -9.86 -13.10 -36.87
CA THR A 123 -8.55 -13.72 -37.17
C THR A 123 -7.44 -13.16 -36.28
N LEU A 124 -7.47 -11.87 -35.97
CA LEU A 124 -6.46 -11.24 -35.13
C LEU A 124 -6.63 -11.63 -33.65
N SER A 125 -7.86 -11.80 -33.16
CA SER A 125 -8.13 -12.37 -31.82
C SER A 125 -7.47 -13.74 -31.64
N ASN A 126 -7.57 -14.62 -32.64
CA ASN A 126 -6.94 -15.95 -32.60
C ASN A 126 -5.41 -15.86 -32.57
N VAL A 127 -4.81 -14.96 -33.35
CA VAL A 127 -3.35 -14.73 -33.34
C VAL A 127 -2.90 -14.20 -31.97
N ILE A 128 -3.61 -13.23 -31.42
CA ILE A 128 -3.30 -12.62 -30.12
C ILE A 128 -3.48 -13.64 -28.97
N SER A 129 -4.52 -14.47 -29.03
CA SER A 129 -4.72 -15.57 -28.08
C SER A 129 -3.58 -16.59 -28.13
N LEU A 130 -3.13 -16.98 -29.34
CA LEU A 130 -1.98 -17.86 -29.51
C LEU A 130 -0.69 -17.23 -28.95
N MET A 131 -0.46 -15.94 -29.23
CA MET A 131 0.69 -15.21 -28.68
C MET A 131 0.65 -15.16 -27.15
N ASP A 132 -0.52 -14.98 -26.55
CA ASP A 132 -0.70 -15.01 -25.10
C ASP A 132 -0.26 -16.36 -24.53
N ILE A 133 -0.79 -17.46 -25.08
CA ILE A 133 -0.39 -18.83 -24.69
C ILE A 133 1.12 -19.03 -24.81
N VAL A 134 1.73 -18.61 -25.92
CA VAL A 134 3.18 -18.73 -26.13
C VAL A 134 3.96 -17.95 -25.08
N VAL A 135 3.59 -16.70 -24.78
CA VAL A 135 4.26 -15.89 -23.74
C VAL A 135 4.07 -16.51 -22.36
N MET A 136 2.86 -16.99 -22.06
CA MET A 136 2.51 -17.64 -20.78
C MET A 136 3.24 -18.97 -20.58
N VAL A 137 3.61 -19.71 -21.63
CA VAL A 137 4.35 -20.97 -21.51
C VAL A 137 5.86 -20.75 -21.57
N ALA A 138 6.34 -19.99 -22.56
CA ALA A 138 7.78 -19.82 -22.80
C ALA A 138 8.46 -19.06 -21.66
N SER A 139 7.81 -18.04 -21.10
CA SER A 139 8.43 -17.19 -20.09
C SER A 139 8.61 -17.90 -18.73
N PRO A 140 7.62 -18.66 -18.20
CA PRO A 140 7.86 -19.47 -17.01
C PRO A 140 8.94 -20.54 -17.20
N ILE A 141 9.01 -21.18 -18.36
CA ILE A 141 10.08 -22.13 -18.68
C ILE A 141 11.45 -21.42 -18.64
N ALA A 142 11.56 -20.24 -19.28
CA ALA A 142 12.78 -19.45 -19.24
C ALA A 142 13.16 -19.03 -17.80
N CYS A 143 12.19 -18.56 -17.00
CA CYS A 143 12.38 -18.27 -15.58
C CYS A 143 12.87 -19.49 -14.79
N LEU A 144 12.26 -20.66 -15.01
CA LEU A 144 12.62 -21.91 -14.33
C LEU A 144 14.06 -22.29 -14.64
N ILE A 145 14.47 -22.23 -15.91
CA ILE A 145 15.85 -22.49 -16.35
C ILE A 145 16.81 -21.50 -15.68
N LEU A 146 16.49 -20.20 -15.66
CA LEU A 146 17.32 -19.18 -15.02
C LEU A 146 17.47 -19.42 -13.51
N TYR A 147 16.38 -19.72 -12.80
CA TYR A 147 16.43 -20.03 -11.38
C TYR A 147 17.18 -21.33 -11.09
N PHE A 148 17.05 -22.34 -11.93
CA PHE A 148 17.84 -23.57 -11.83
C PHE A 148 19.34 -23.27 -11.96
N VAL A 149 19.76 -22.49 -12.96
CA VAL A 149 21.16 -22.06 -13.13
C VAL A 149 21.64 -21.26 -11.91
N ILE A 150 20.80 -20.36 -11.37
CA ILE A 150 21.11 -19.61 -10.15
C ILE A 150 21.37 -20.56 -8.98
N VAL A 151 20.49 -21.54 -8.76
CA VAL A 151 20.63 -22.53 -7.68
C VAL A 151 21.92 -23.35 -7.87
N CYS A 152 22.18 -23.86 -9.07
CA CYS A 152 23.43 -24.59 -9.38
C CYS A 152 24.67 -23.74 -9.10
N LYS A 153 24.65 -22.44 -9.45
CA LYS A 153 25.77 -21.53 -9.14
C LYS A 153 25.94 -21.31 -7.64
N ILE A 154 24.85 -21.10 -6.90
CA ILE A 154 24.89 -20.94 -5.44
C ILE A 154 25.44 -22.21 -4.77
N VAL A 155 25.03 -23.39 -5.22
CA VAL A 155 25.51 -24.68 -4.70
C VAL A 155 26.99 -24.88 -5.03
N LYS A 156 27.38 -24.77 -6.31
CA LYS A 156 28.76 -24.97 -6.79
C LYS A 156 29.75 -24.00 -6.14
N HIS A 157 29.33 -22.75 -5.97
CA HIS A 157 30.19 -21.71 -5.41
C HIS A 157 29.88 -21.40 -3.96
N ARG A 158 29.18 -22.27 -3.20
CA ARG A 158 28.73 -21.95 -1.83
C ARG A 158 29.84 -21.38 -0.95
N ARG A 159 31.02 -22.02 -0.91
CA ARG A 159 32.18 -21.53 -0.13
C ARG A 159 32.69 -20.18 -0.65
N ARG A 160 32.96 -20.09 -1.95
CA ARG A 160 33.44 -18.86 -2.61
C ARG A 160 32.42 -17.72 -2.56
N PHE A 161 31.12 -18.00 -2.58
CA PHE A 161 30.07 -16.98 -2.53
C PHE A 161 30.09 -16.26 -1.19
N PHE A 162 30.26 -16.99 -0.08
CA PHE A 162 30.43 -16.38 1.24
C PHE A 162 31.80 -15.71 1.40
N GLU A 163 32.87 -16.30 0.85
CA GLU A 163 34.24 -15.75 0.95
C GLU A 163 34.46 -14.51 0.07
N HIS A 164 34.02 -14.51 -1.20
CA HIS A 164 34.19 -13.41 -2.16
C HIS A 164 33.29 -12.22 -1.83
N SER A 165 32.07 -12.48 -1.32
CA SER A 165 31.23 -11.45 -0.70
C SER A 165 31.89 -10.86 0.54
N SER A 166 32.76 -11.61 1.23
CA SER A 166 33.56 -11.09 2.33
C SER A 166 34.72 -10.24 1.83
N GLN A 167 35.48 -10.71 0.84
CA GLN A 167 36.71 -10.07 0.35
C GLN A 167 36.47 -8.76 -0.39
N ARG A 168 35.50 -8.72 -1.33
CA ARG A 168 35.22 -7.52 -2.13
C ARG A 168 34.79 -6.32 -1.28
N TRP A 169 34.23 -6.60 -0.12
CA TRP A 169 33.76 -5.59 0.82
C TRP A 169 34.76 -5.35 1.95
N ALA A 170 35.54 -6.35 2.37
CA ALA A 170 36.64 -6.17 3.32
C ALA A 170 37.67 -5.14 2.84
N ASN A 171 37.91 -5.05 1.52
CA ASN A 171 38.81 -4.04 0.96
C ASN A 171 38.24 -2.61 1.00
N ASN A 172 36.94 -2.42 1.26
CA ASN A 172 36.28 -1.11 1.25
C ASN A 172 35.50 -0.78 2.55
N SER A 173 35.29 -1.72 3.48
CA SER A 173 34.70 -1.51 4.83
C SER A 173 34.71 -2.78 5.69
N ALA A 174 34.54 -2.62 7.01
CA ALA A 174 34.68 -3.67 8.03
C ALA A 174 33.97 -5.03 7.71
N PRO A 175 34.62 -6.18 7.98
CA PRO A 175 34.19 -7.54 7.60
C PRO A 175 32.81 -7.97 8.14
N ALA A 176 32.29 -7.31 9.19
CA ALA A 176 30.95 -7.58 9.72
C ALA A 176 29.81 -7.28 8.73
N ASN A 177 30.02 -6.35 7.78
CA ASN A 177 28.97 -5.92 6.84
C ASN A 177 28.72 -6.92 5.69
N ALA A 178 29.71 -7.76 5.36
CA ALA A 178 29.62 -8.69 4.24
C ALA A 178 28.56 -9.79 4.43
N LYS A 179 28.49 -10.40 5.63
CA LYS A 179 27.49 -11.43 5.94
C LYS A 179 26.05 -10.89 5.87
N ILE A 180 25.84 -9.64 6.29
CA ILE A 180 24.54 -8.97 6.28
C ILE A 180 24.06 -8.77 4.84
N LEU A 181 24.97 -8.41 3.93
CA LEU A 181 24.68 -8.15 2.53
C LEU A 181 24.35 -9.44 1.76
N ALA A 182 25.11 -10.51 1.96
CA ALA A 182 24.81 -11.83 1.36
C ALA A 182 23.40 -12.32 1.75
N GLY A 183 23.02 -12.14 3.01
CA GLY A 183 21.65 -12.43 3.48
C GLY A 183 20.59 -11.52 2.89
N ALA A 184 20.91 -10.27 2.51
CA ALA A 184 19.99 -9.38 1.81
C ALA A 184 19.75 -9.82 0.36
N GLU A 185 20.80 -10.21 -0.37
CA GLU A 185 20.67 -10.70 -1.75
C GLU A 185 19.92 -12.03 -1.81
N LEU A 186 20.16 -12.96 -0.88
CA LEU A 186 19.39 -14.22 -0.81
C LEU A 186 17.90 -13.98 -0.56
N ARG A 187 17.57 -13.01 0.30
CA ARG A 187 16.17 -12.62 0.56
C ARG A 187 15.51 -12.02 -0.68
N LEU A 188 16.24 -11.21 -1.44
CA LEU A 188 15.73 -10.68 -2.71
C LEU A 188 15.52 -11.78 -3.76
N LEU A 189 16.44 -12.75 -3.82
CA LEU A 189 16.30 -13.90 -4.70
C LEU A 189 15.07 -14.73 -4.32
N LEU A 190 14.89 -15.03 -3.03
CA LEU A 190 13.73 -15.75 -2.52
C LEU A 190 12.43 -15.01 -2.83
N GLN A 191 12.41 -13.69 -2.63
CA GLN A 191 11.25 -12.84 -2.93
C GLN A 191 10.90 -12.87 -4.43
N ALA A 192 11.90 -12.77 -5.30
CA ALA A 192 11.70 -12.87 -6.74
C ALA A 192 11.20 -14.27 -7.16
N PHE A 193 11.77 -15.32 -6.57
CA PHE A 193 11.35 -16.71 -6.80
C PHE A 193 9.92 -16.97 -6.33
N LEU A 194 9.51 -16.45 -5.17
CA LEU A 194 8.13 -16.60 -4.68
C LEU A 194 7.13 -15.87 -5.58
N GLY A 195 7.47 -14.68 -6.08
CA GLY A 195 6.65 -13.99 -7.06
C GLY A 195 6.50 -14.80 -8.36
N PHE A 196 7.61 -15.37 -8.85
CA PHE A 196 7.58 -16.29 -10.00
C PHE A 196 6.74 -17.55 -9.73
N ALA A 197 6.93 -18.20 -8.58
CA ALA A 197 6.21 -19.43 -8.22
C ALA A 197 4.70 -19.19 -8.09
N LEU A 198 4.31 -18.02 -7.58
CA LEU A 198 2.91 -17.61 -7.49
C LEU A 198 2.28 -17.45 -8.89
N ILE A 199 2.99 -16.78 -9.81
CA ILE A 199 2.54 -16.65 -11.21
C ILE A 199 2.53 -18.01 -11.91
N GLY A 200 3.53 -18.85 -11.69
CA GLY A 200 3.58 -20.21 -12.23
C GLY A 200 2.42 -21.07 -11.75
N LEU A 201 2.07 -20.98 -10.46
CA LEU A 201 0.89 -21.63 -9.90
C LEU A 201 -0.39 -21.11 -10.54
N LEU A 202 -0.48 -19.80 -10.81
CA LEU A 202 -1.64 -19.19 -11.44
C LEU A 202 -1.81 -19.63 -12.90
N ILE A 203 -0.72 -19.71 -13.66
CA ILE A 203 -0.72 -20.22 -15.04
C ILE A 203 -1.09 -21.71 -15.05
N LEU A 204 -0.49 -22.50 -14.16
CA LEU A 204 -0.83 -23.91 -14.01
C LEU A 204 -2.31 -24.06 -13.64
N ALA A 205 -2.81 -23.24 -12.72
CA ALA A 205 -4.22 -23.24 -12.36
C ALA A 205 -5.10 -22.90 -13.57
N ASN A 206 -4.81 -21.83 -14.29
CA ASN A 206 -5.64 -21.37 -15.41
C ASN A 206 -5.70 -22.37 -16.57
N TYR A 207 -4.58 -23.00 -16.94
CA TYR A 207 -4.52 -23.90 -18.11
C TYR A 207 -4.62 -25.38 -17.78
N SER A 208 -4.20 -25.80 -16.58
CA SER A 208 -4.22 -27.21 -16.19
C SER A 208 -5.43 -27.57 -15.34
N LEU A 209 -6.17 -26.62 -14.73
CA LEU A 209 -7.40 -27.01 -14.02
C LEU A 209 -8.40 -27.66 -14.97
N GLY A 210 -8.54 -27.19 -16.22
CA GLY A 210 -9.44 -27.84 -17.18
C GLY A 210 -9.05 -29.29 -17.51
N LEU A 211 -7.79 -29.67 -17.27
CA LEU A 211 -7.30 -31.05 -17.41
C LEU A 211 -7.46 -31.86 -16.11
N LEU A 212 -7.40 -31.20 -14.94
CA LEU A 212 -7.41 -31.84 -13.63
C LEU A 212 -8.80 -31.88 -12.96
N PHE A 213 -9.68 -30.96 -13.32
CA PHE A 213 -11.00 -30.75 -12.74
C PHE A 213 -12.00 -30.37 -13.86
N PRO A 214 -13.27 -30.76 -13.72
CA PRO A 214 -14.31 -30.30 -14.65
C PRO A 214 -14.41 -28.77 -14.62
N ILE A 215 -14.43 -28.17 -15.81
CA ILE A 215 -14.63 -26.72 -15.98
C ILE A 215 -16.09 -26.41 -15.63
N THR A 216 -16.28 -25.83 -14.47
CA THR A 216 -17.56 -25.35 -13.94
C THR A 216 -17.46 -23.84 -13.71
N SER A 217 -18.60 -23.14 -13.67
CA SER A 217 -18.65 -21.71 -13.31
C SER A 217 -17.92 -21.44 -11.97
N THR A 218 -18.04 -22.36 -11.01
CA THR A 218 -17.35 -22.31 -9.72
C THR A 218 -15.83 -22.40 -9.85
N THR A 219 -15.30 -23.34 -10.65
CA THR A 219 -13.84 -23.49 -10.83
C THR A 219 -13.25 -22.28 -11.57
N LEU A 220 -13.98 -21.69 -12.51
CA LEU A 220 -13.55 -20.47 -13.19
C LEU A 220 -13.56 -19.25 -12.24
N THR A 221 -14.63 -19.07 -11.46
CA THR A 221 -14.72 -18.02 -10.42
C THR A 221 -13.55 -18.12 -9.44
N ALA A 222 -13.23 -19.35 -9.03
CA ALA A 222 -12.11 -19.66 -8.17
C ALA A 222 -10.74 -19.27 -8.77
N ILE A 223 -10.51 -19.56 -10.05
CA ILE A 223 -9.30 -19.16 -10.76
C ILE A 223 -9.17 -17.62 -10.78
N TYR A 224 -10.27 -16.90 -11.03
CA TYR A 224 -10.26 -15.44 -10.99
C TYR A 224 -10.05 -14.86 -9.58
N ALA A 225 -10.62 -15.49 -8.55
CA ALA A 225 -10.35 -15.11 -7.17
C ALA A 225 -8.87 -15.33 -6.81
N LEU A 226 -8.26 -16.42 -7.30
CA LEU A 226 -6.83 -16.68 -7.16
C LEU A 226 -5.98 -15.63 -7.89
N TRP A 227 -6.41 -15.14 -9.05
CA TRP A 227 -5.77 -14.03 -9.77
C TRP A 227 -5.72 -12.74 -8.93
N ILE A 228 -6.84 -12.36 -8.33
CA ILE A 228 -6.95 -11.21 -7.41
C ILE A 228 -6.03 -11.42 -6.19
N ALA A 229 -6.04 -12.64 -5.62
CA ALA A 229 -5.17 -13.00 -4.51
C ALA A 229 -3.69 -12.82 -4.84
N CYS A 230 -3.28 -13.28 -6.03
CA CYS A 230 -1.88 -13.28 -6.42
C CYS A 230 -1.30 -11.86 -6.43
N CYS A 231 -2.06 -10.90 -6.97
CA CYS A 231 -1.68 -9.48 -6.98
C CYS A 231 -1.42 -8.94 -5.56
N THR A 232 -2.21 -9.41 -4.58
CA THR A 232 -2.09 -8.99 -3.18
C THR A 232 -0.93 -9.68 -2.47
N PHE A 233 -0.75 -10.99 -2.68
CA PHE A 233 0.28 -11.78 -2.01
C PHE A 233 1.70 -11.34 -2.38
N SER A 234 1.95 -10.95 -3.64
CA SER A 234 3.24 -10.38 -4.05
C SER A 234 3.65 -9.21 -3.17
N SER A 235 2.74 -8.25 -2.95
CA SER A 235 2.99 -7.08 -2.09
C SER A 235 3.23 -7.47 -0.63
N ILE A 236 2.51 -8.47 -0.12
CA ILE A 236 2.69 -9.00 1.24
C ILE A 236 4.08 -9.65 1.38
N PHE A 237 4.49 -10.50 0.43
CA PHE A 237 5.81 -11.12 0.44
C PHE A 237 6.93 -10.08 0.42
N TYR A 238 6.71 -8.98 -0.32
CA TYR A 238 7.68 -7.89 -0.37
C TYR A 238 7.89 -7.25 1.00
N LEU A 239 6.82 -7.05 1.77
CA LEU A 239 6.90 -6.50 3.13
C LEU A 239 7.43 -7.51 4.15
N ILE A 240 7.09 -8.80 4.04
CA ILE A 240 7.51 -9.83 4.99
C ILE A 240 9.02 -10.12 4.85
N ILE A 241 9.49 -10.36 3.62
CA ILE A 241 10.83 -10.90 3.37
C ILE A 241 11.88 -9.80 3.40
N ASN A 242 11.58 -8.64 2.79
CA ASN A 242 12.55 -7.57 2.67
C ASN A 242 12.55 -6.68 3.90
N LYS A 243 13.45 -7.00 4.85
CA LYS A 243 13.62 -6.20 6.08
C LYS A 243 13.95 -4.73 5.82
N ILE A 244 14.62 -4.39 4.72
CA ILE A 244 14.92 -2.99 4.37
C ILE A 244 13.64 -2.29 3.95
N LEU A 245 12.88 -2.90 3.05
CA LEU A 245 11.58 -2.38 2.62
C LEU A 245 10.62 -2.29 3.81
N ARG A 246 10.55 -3.32 4.65
CA ARG A 246 9.78 -3.33 5.89
C ARG A 246 10.21 -2.22 6.84
N ARG A 247 11.52 -2.07 7.10
CA ARG A 247 12.03 -0.98 7.95
C ARG A 247 11.79 0.38 7.32
N ARG A 248 11.78 0.51 5.99
CA ARG A 248 11.47 1.75 5.28
C ARG A 248 9.98 2.04 5.26
N ALA A 249 9.13 1.03 5.13
CA ALA A 249 7.70 1.11 5.33
C ALA A 249 7.44 1.52 6.78
N ILE A 250 7.90 0.76 7.77
CA ILE A 250 7.89 1.12 9.20
C ILE A 250 8.51 2.51 9.42
N ALA A 251 9.58 2.92 8.75
CA ALA A 251 10.12 4.27 8.88
C ALA A 251 9.22 5.33 8.20
N LEU A 252 8.59 5.06 7.07
CA LEU A 252 7.55 5.93 6.51
C LEU A 252 6.40 6.12 7.50
N LEU A 253 6.09 5.03 8.18
CA LEU A 253 5.02 4.89 9.16
C LEU A 253 5.38 5.55 10.51
N PHE A 254 6.65 5.53 10.94
CA PHE A 254 7.09 5.94 12.28
C PHE A 254 8.20 7.02 12.31
N HIS A 255 9.05 7.13 11.28
CA HIS A 255 10.17 8.09 11.18
C HIS A 255 9.74 9.51 10.81
N CYS A 256 8.44 9.76 10.60
CA CYS A 256 7.91 11.11 10.69
C CYS A 256 8.17 11.74 12.08
N ALA A 257 8.48 10.93 13.11
CA ALA A 257 8.64 11.37 14.50
C ALA A 257 10.05 11.85 14.93
N LYS A 258 11.13 11.46 14.23
CA LYS A 258 12.48 11.45 14.84
C LYS A 258 13.57 12.28 14.13
N GLN A 259 13.27 12.95 13.02
CA GLN A 259 14.32 13.61 12.21
C GLN A 259 14.50 15.12 12.46
N ASN A 260 13.74 15.73 13.37
CA ASN A 260 13.90 17.16 13.68
C ASN A 260 14.76 17.49 14.91
N ASP A 261 15.27 16.49 15.65
CA ASP A 261 16.07 16.76 16.86
C ASP A 261 17.58 16.90 16.58
N GLY A 262 18.04 16.61 15.34
CA GLY A 262 19.48 16.47 15.04
C GLY A 262 20.16 17.62 14.29
N PHE A 263 19.42 18.57 13.72
CA PHE A 263 19.99 19.67 12.91
C PHE A 263 19.93 21.02 13.65
N SER A 264 20.26 21.03 14.94
CA SER A 264 20.64 22.25 15.65
C SER A 264 22.16 22.34 15.69
N ASN A 265 22.80 22.45 14.51
CA ASN A 265 24.16 22.93 14.46
C ASN A 265 24.16 24.41 14.87
N LYS A 266 24.89 24.65 15.95
CA LYS A 266 25.31 25.93 16.48
C LYS A 266 25.78 26.84 15.34
N THR A 267 24.92 27.73 14.89
CA THR A 267 25.34 29.00 14.30
C THR A 267 24.66 30.08 15.10
N HIS A 268 25.49 30.81 15.83
CA HIS A 268 25.09 31.97 16.63
C HIS A 268 24.46 33.03 15.72
N GLY A 269 23.42 33.69 16.23
CA GLY A 269 23.07 35.03 15.74
C GLY A 269 21.89 35.15 14.79
N SER A 270 20.75 34.49 15.04
CA SER A 270 19.45 35.17 14.83
C SER A 270 18.37 34.49 15.65
N ALA A 271 17.72 35.28 16.50
CA ALA A 271 16.64 34.85 17.38
C ALA A 271 15.33 34.72 16.60
N THR A 272 15.29 33.90 15.55
CA THR A 272 14.00 33.45 15.02
C THR A 272 13.48 32.31 15.88
N PRO A 273 12.24 32.37 16.39
CA PRO A 273 11.73 31.43 17.39
C PRO A 273 11.63 30.01 16.79
N LYS A 274 12.52 29.12 17.24
CA LYS A 274 12.61 27.69 16.86
C LYS A 274 11.36 26.85 17.22
N THR A 275 10.33 27.44 17.82
CA THR A 275 9.13 26.75 18.34
C THR A 275 8.16 26.27 17.24
N PHE A 276 8.16 26.88 16.05
CA PHE A 276 7.21 26.52 14.99
C PHE A 276 7.55 25.23 14.23
N VAL A 277 8.84 24.84 14.13
CA VAL A 277 9.29 23.71 13.30
C VAL A 277 9.04 22.35 14.00
N ALA A 278 9.23 22.28 15.32
CA ALA A 278 8.91 21.09 16.11
C ALA A 278 7.39 20.80 16.15
N TYR A 279 6.56 21.84 16.03
CA TYR A 279 5.11 21.73 16.03
C TYR A 279 4.59 21.03 14.75
N ALA A 280 5.13 21.37 13.57
CA ALA A 280 4.67 20.85 12.29
C ALA A 280 4.95 19.34 12.09
N ASP A 281 6.01 18.81 12.70
CA ASP A 281 6.37 17.39 12.61
C ASP A 281 5.56 16.52 13.57
N TYR A 282 5.21 17.06 14.75
CA TYR A 282 4.30 16.40 15.69
C TYR A 282 2.91 16.17 15.07
N ARG A 283 2.31 17.22 14.46
CA ARG A 283 0.98 17.17 13.82
C ARG A 283 0.86 16.09 12.75
N LYS A 284 1.93 15.90 11.97
CA LYS A 284 1.97 14.93 10.87
C LYS A 284 2.19 13.51 11.39
N THR A 285 3.03 13.35 12.40
CA THR A 285 3.40 12.02 12.91
C THR A 285 2.23 11.29 13.54
N MET A 286 1.49 11.94 14.44
CA MET A 286 0.39 11.26 15.13
C MET A 286 -0.74 10.89 14.14
N CYS A 287 -1.06 11.80 13.22
CA CYS A 287 -2.00 11.54 12.12
C CYS A 287 -1.64 10.28 11.34
N ILE A 288 -0.40 10.22 10.89
CA ILE A 288 0.10 9.13 10.04
C ILE A 288 0.06 7.82 10.81
N ARG A 289 0.40 7.83 12.11
CA ARG A 289 0.30 6.63 12.96
C ARG A 289 -1.14 6.14 13.09
N MET A 290 -2.10 7.02 13.33
CA MET A 290 -3.52 6.63 13.43
C MET A 290 -4.05 6.12 12.08
N MET A 291 -3.77 6.83 10.99
CA MET A 291 -4.14 6.43 9.62
C MET A 291 -3.55 5.06 9.24
N LEU A 292 -2.30 4.81 9.61
CA LEU A 292 -1.68 3.50 9.43
C LEU A 292 -2.37 2.43 10.26
N SER A 293 -2.61 2.72 11.54
CA SER A 293 -3.23 1.79 12.46
C SER A 293 -4.59 1.33 11.91
N ILE A 294 -5.37 2.28 11.38
CA ILE A 294 -6.60 2.02 10.62
C ILE A 294 -6.30 1.10 9.41
N SER A 295 -5.29 1.41 8.60
CA SER A 295 -4.92 0.61 7.42
C SER A 295 -4.54 -0.84 7.78
N VAL A 296 -3.91 -1.07 8.94
CA VAL A 296 -3.59 -2.42 9.42
C VAL A 296 -4.86 -3.19 9.76
N LEU A 297 -5.82 -2.55 10.42
CA LEU A 297 -7.12 -3.16 10.74
C LEU A 297 -7.89 -3.48 9.46
N GLU A 298 -7.92 -2.57 8.48
CA GLU A 298 -8.52 -2.81 7.17
C GLU A 298 -7.86 -3.98 6.43
N ALA A 299 -6.53 -4.11 6.50
CA ALA A 299 -5.81 -5.23 5.89
C ALA A 299 -6.13 -6.58 6.56
N ILE A 300 -6.31 -6.60 7.89
CA ILE A 300 -6.75 -7.80 8.62
C ILE A 300 -8.16 -8.18 8.15
N GLN A 301 -9.09 -7.23 8.10
CA GLN A 301 -10.45 -7.47 7.63
C GLN A 301 -10.47 -8.00 6.20
N LEU A 302 -9.76 -7.34 5.29
CA LEU A 302 -9.67 -7.72 3.89
C LEU A 302 -9.16 -9.16 3.74
N SER A 303 -8.08 -9.51 4.45
CA SER A 303 -7.50 -10.84 4.40
C SER A 303 -8.49 -11.91 4.87
N CYS A 304 -9.22 -11.62 5.95
CA CYS A 304 -10.22 -12.51 6.49
C CYS A 304 -11.45 -12.65 5.57
N HIS A 305 -11.99 -11.53 5.06
CA HIS A 305 -13.09 -11.56 4.08
C HIS A 305 -12.70 -12.33 2.84
N PHE A 306 -11.49 -12.09 2.30
CA PHE A 306 -10.98 -12.80 1.15
C PHE A 306 -10.92 -14.32 1.38
N LEU A 307 -10.37 -14.77 2.52
CA LEU A 307 -10.34 -16.19 2.87
C LEU A 307 -11.74 -16.81 3.00
N MET A 308 -12.71 -16.08 3.58
CA MET A 308 -14.09 -16.56 3.69
C MET A 308 -14.78 -16.62 2.33
N SER A 309 -14.58 -15.60 1.48
CA SER A 309 -15.10 -15.59 0.11
C SER A 309 -14.58 -16.78 -0.67
N LEU A 310 -13.29 -17.10 -0.57
CA LEU A 310 -12.75 -18.34 -1.16
C LEU A 310 -13.45 -19.57 -0.60
N ALA A 311 -13.59 -19.69 0.72
CA ALA A 311 -14.24 -20.85 1.33
C ALA A 311 -15.70 -21.03 0.86
N VAL A 312 -16.46 -19.95 0.72
CA VAL A 312 -17.83 -19.96 0.19
C VAL A 312 -17.85 -20.34 -1.29
N ILE A 313 -16.98 -19.72 -2.11
CA ILE A 313 -16.89 -19.99 -3.55
C ILE A 313 -16.55 -21.47 -3.80
N PHE A 314 -15.61 -22.05 -3.03
CA PHE A 314 -15.18 -23.43 -3.20
C PHE A 314 -16.06 -24.46 -2.46
N ASP A 315 -17.16 -24.04 -1.83
CA ASP A 315 -17.98 -24.87 -0.92
C ASP A 315 -17.12 -25.63 0.13
N VAL A 316 -16.03 -25.00 0.56
CA VAL A 316 -15.14 -25.56 1.59
C VAL A 316 -15.80 -25.36 2.93
N LYS A 317 -16.26 -26.47 3.52
CA LYS A 317 -16.72 -26.50 4.91
C LYS A 317 -15.56 -26.18 5.85
N LEU A 318 -15.42 -24.91 6.22
CA LEU A 318 -14.47 -24.48 7.22
C LEU A 318 -14.75 -25.20 8.55
N VAL A 319 -13.69 -25.70 9.19
CA VAL A 319 -13.80 -26.24 10.54
C VAL A 319 -14.32 -25.14 11.45
N GLY A 320 -15.28 -25.47 12.33
CA GLY A 320 -16.01 -24.46 13.12
C GLY A 320 -15.12 -23.50 13.91
N TRP A 321 -13.95 -23.95 14.40
CA TRP A 321 -13.00 -23.08 15.08
C TRP A 321 -12.32 -22.08 14.13
N THR A 322 -12.03 -22.46 12.90
CA THR A 322 -11.44 -21.57 11.88
C THR A 322 -12.39 -20.45 11.51
N ALA A 323 -13.66 -20.78 11.25
CA ALA A 323 -14.70 -19.78 11.00
C ALA A 323 -14.89 -18.84 12.21
N THR A 324 -14.77 -19.35 13.44
CA THR A 324 -14.84 -18.54 14.67
C THR A 324 -13.66 -17.57 14.79
N ILE A 325 -12.43 -18.01 14.49
CA ILE A 325 -11.24 -17.14 14.51
C ILE A 325 -11.35 -16.04 13.45
N ILE A 326 -11.72 -16.41 12.23
CA ILE A 326 -11.83 -15.45 11.12
C ILE A 326 -12.93 -14.43 11.42
N GLY A 327 -14.10 -14.88 11.90
CA GLY A 327 -15.19 -13.99 12.29
C GLY A 327 -14.84 -13.03 13.41
N ALA A 328 -14.15 -13.52 14.44
CA ALA A 328 -13.66 -12.67 15.51
C ALA A 328 -12.63 -11.66 15.01
N ALA A 329 -11.71 -12.04 14.12
CA ALA A 329 -10.72 -11.14 13.53
C ALA A 329 -11.39 -10.01 12.72
N VAL A 330 -12.39 -10.33 11.89
CA VAL A 330 -13.15 -9.32 11.12
C VAL A 330 -13.85 -8.33 12.04
N LEU A 331 -14.62 -8.85 13.00
CA LEU A 331 -15.45 -8.02 13.87
C LEU A 331 -14.61 -7.23 14.88
N SER A 332 -13.61 -7.85 15.51
CA SER A 332 -12.70 -7.11 16.40
C SER A 332 -11.94 -6.00 15.69
N SER A 333 -11.50 -6.23 14.44
CA SER A 333 -10.83 -5.20 13.65
C SER A 333 -11.77 -4.04 13.33
N TRP A 334 -13.04 -4.33 13.05
CA TRP A 334 -14.09 -3.33 12.84
C TRP A 334 -14.27 -2.45 14.08
N TYR A 335 -14.44 -3.10 15.25
CA TYR A 335 -14.67 -2.38 16.50
C TYR A 335 -13.44 -1.65 17.04
N ALA A 336 -12.22 -2.05 16.65
CA ALA A 336 -11.01 -1.29 16.91
C ALA A 336 -10.86 -0.09 15.98
N MET A 337 -11.32 -0.21 14.73
CA MET A 337 -11.15 0.81 13.70
C MET A 337 -12.01 2.05 13.96
N LEU A 338 -13.28 1.86 14.33
CA LEU A 338 -14.22 2.95 14.60
C LEU A 338 -13.72 3.99 15.62
N PRO A 339 -13.29 3.63 16.85
CA PRO A 339 -12.76 4.60 17.80
C PRO A 339 -11.44 5.22 17.35
N GLN A 340 -10.65 4.55 16.50
CA GLN A 340 -9.46 5.16 15.89
C GLN A 340 -9.80 6.28 14.89
N HIS A 341 -10.91 6.15 14.15
CA HIS A 341 -11.42 7.25 13.33
C HIS A 341 -11.90 8.43 14.18
N THR A 342 -12.60 8.17 15.29
CA THR A 342 -12.97 9.21 16.26
C THR A 342 -11.73 9.91 16.82
N LEU A 343 -10.69 9.14 17.17
CA LEU A 343 -9.42 9.68 17.66
C LEU A 343 -8.72 10.52 16.59
N LEU A 344 -8.76 10.09 15.33
CA LEU A 344 -8.22 10.84 14.20
C LEU A 344 -8.97 12.18 14.00
N ALA A 345 -10.30 12.17 14.06
CA ALA A 345 -11.11 13.39 13.98
C ALA A 345 -10.82 14.34 15.14
N LEU A 346 -10.74 13.82 16.38
CA LEU A 346 -10.38 14.60 17.56
C LEU A 346 -8.99 15.21 17.44
N ASN A 347 -8.02 14.45 16.93
CA ASN A 347 -6.68 14.96 16.66
C ASN A 347 -6.70 16.12 15.66
N ARG A 348 -7.46 16.00 14.57
CA ARG A 348 -7.63 17.08 13.58
C ARG A 348 -8.30 18.31 14.21
N PHE A 349 -9.32 18.10 15.03
CA PHE A 349 -10.02 19.17 15.74
C PHE A 349 -9.11 19.93 16.70
N LEU A 350 -8.34 19.23 17.53
CA LEU A 350 -7.39 19.85 18.45
C LEU A 350 -6.29 20.59 17.69
N ILE A 351 -5.77 20.01 16.61
CA ILE A 351 -4.78 20.67 15.75
C ILE A 351 -5.31 21.98 15.19
N LEU A 352 -6.54 21.99 14.68
CA LEU A 352 -7.18 23.19 14.15
C LEU A 352 -7.59 24.17 15.26
N GLY A 353 -7.90 23.69 16.46
CA GLY A 353 -8.17 24.50 17.65
C GLY A 353 -6.94 25.21 18.20
N ASP A 354 -5.81 24.50 18.31
CA ASP A 354 -4.54 25.02 18.82
C ASP A 354 -3.89 26.04 17.86
N MET A 355 -4.24 26.04 16.57
CA MET A 355 -3.88 27.16 15.68
C MET A 355 -4.38 28.52 16.19
N TYR A 356 -5.31 28.53 17.14
CA TYR A 356 -5.90 29.75 17.71
C TYR A 356 -5.44 30.07 19.15
N GLY A 357 -4.56 29.29 19.79
CA GLY A 357 -4.11 29.68 21.14
C GLY A 357 -3.09 28.77 21.82
N ARG A 358 -1.91 29.35 22.12
CA ARG A 358 -0.86 28.92 23.07
C ARG A 358 -0.05 27.65 22.69
N GLY A 359 1.15 27.88 22.14
CA GLY A 359 2.11 26.86 21.70
C GLY A 359 2.79 25.99 22.77
N ALA A 360 2.19 25.75 23.94
CA ALA A 360 2.86 25.09 25.07
C ALA A 360 2.40 23.64 25.38
N ARG A 361 1.43 23.05 24.66
CA ARG A 361 0.79 21.75 25.05
C ARG A 361 1.14 20.50 24.23
N ASN A 362 2.17 20.55 23.38
CA ASN A 362 2.42 19.48 22.40
C ASN A 362 2.89 18.14 22.99
N ARG A 363 3.74 18.14 24.03
CA ARG A 363 4.35 16.88 24.50
C ARG A 363 3.33 15.96 25.18
N TYR A 364 2.45 16.52 26.01
CA TYR A 364 1.38 15.78 26.68
C TYR A 364 0.34 15.26 25.69
N SER A 365 0.00 16.04 24.66
CA SER A 365 -0.91 15.60 23.61
C SER A 365 -0.44 14.31 22.95
N SER A 366 0.86 14.18 22.63
CA SER A 366 1.37 12.96 21.98
C SER A 366 1.21 11.72 22.85
N ILE A 367 1.51 11.86 24.14
CA ILE A 367 1.45 10.76 25.10
C ILE A 367 0.00 10.31 25.25
N ILE A 368 -0.93 11.26 25.43
CA ILE A 368 -2.36 10.99 25.53
C ILE A 368 -2.86 10.28 24.27
N PHE A 369 -2.53 10.78 23.08
CA PHE A 369 -2.97 10.15 21.83
C PHE A 369 -2.38 8.75 21.60
N ASN A 370 -1.15 8.49 22.03
CA ASN A 370 -0.58 7.14 21.99
C ASN A 370 -1.29 6.21 22.99
N ILE A 371 -1.59 6.68 24.21
CA ILE A 371 -2.35 5.92 25.20
C ILE A 371 -3.74 5.58 24.65
N LEU A 372 -4.45 6.57 24.12
CA LEU A 372 -5.78 6.37 23.53
C LEU A 372 -5.75 5.41 22.34
N LEU A 373 -4.73 5.49 21.49
CA LEU A 373 -4.55 4.54 20.38
C LEU A 373 -4.32 3.11 20.89
N SER A 374 -3.49 2.94 21.93
CA SER A 374 -3.29 1.65 22.59
C SER A 374 -4.58 1.12 23.24
N VAL A 375 -5.39 1.99 23.83
CA VAL A 375 -6.71 1.64 24.37
C VAL A 375 -7.65 1.14 23.26
N CYS A 376 -7.63 1.76 22.08
CA CYS A 376 -8.42 1.28 20.93
C CYS A 376 -7.99 -0.13 20.47
N TRP A 377 -6.68 -0.41 20.44
CA TRP A 377 -6.16 -1.74 20.14
C TRP A 377 -6.51 -2.76 21.22
N PHE A 378 -6.34 -2.39 22.48
CA PHE A 378 -6.71 -3.24 23.60
C PHE A 378 -8.20 -3.59 23.55
N TRP A 379 -9.06 -2.61 23.27
CA TRP A 379 -10.49 -2.82 23.06
C TRP A 379 -10.77 -3.85 21.95
N GLY A 380 -10.13 -3.70 20.78
CA GLY A 380 -10.22 -4.68 19.69
C GLY A 380 -9.79 -6.07 20.13
N PHE A 381 -8.66 -6.18 20.81
CA PHE A 381 -8.14 -7.47 21.28
C PHE A 381 -9.03 -8.11 22.35
N SER A 382 -9.58 -7.33 23.29
CA SER A 382 -10.56 -7.79 24.26
C SER A 382 -11.80 -8.34 23.56
N TYR A 383 -12.27 -7.65 22.51
CA TYR A 383 -13.41 -8.11 21.71
C TYR A 383 -13.11 -9.42 20.98
N PHE A 384 -11.92 -9.53 20.37
CA PHE A 384 -11.45 -10.77 19.75
C PHE A 384 -11.43 -11.92 20.76
N ALA A 385 -10.82 -11.71 21.94
CA ALA A 385 -10.73 -12.72 22.99
C ALA A 385 -12.11 -13.16 23.51
N LEU A 386 -13.01 -12.20 23.74
CA LEU A 386 -14.40 -12.49 24.16
C LEU A 386 -15.12 -13.36 23.14
N MET A 387 -14.96 -13.07 21.85
CA MET A 387 -15.58 -13.82 20.75
C MET A 387 -15.07 -15.25 20.60
N GLN A 388 -13.83 -15.53 21.04
CA GLN A 388 -13.28 -16.89 21.07
C GLN A 388 -13.84 -17.73 22.22
N THR A 389 -14.49 -17.11 23.22
CA THR A 389 -15.04 -17.86 24.35
C THR A 389 -16.29 -18.64 23.95
N PRO A 390 -16.52 -19.83 24.54
CA PRO A 390 -17.77 -20.60 24.34
C PRO A 390 -19.03 -19.86 24.84
N LEU A 391 -18.84 -18.76 25.57
CA LEU A 391 -19.90 -17.90 26.10
C LEU A 391 -20.40 -16.89 25.06
N SER A 392 -19.60 -16.48 24.06
CA SER A 392 -20.00 -15.50 23.04
C SER A 392 -20.19 -16.10 21.66
N ARG A 393 -19.45 -17.18 21.36
CA ARG A 393 -19.33 -17.93 20.10
C ARG A 393 -20.09 -17.34 18.91
N ILE A 394 -19.33 -16.82 17.95
CA ILE A 394 -19.83 -16.40 16.64
C ILE A 394 -20.07 -17.63 15.78
N SER A 395 -21.17 -17.60 15.02
CA SER A 395 -21.40 -18.56 13.95
C SER A 395 -21.29 -17.84 12.61
N PHE A 396 -20.54 -18.43 11.68
CA PHE A 396 -20.57 -17.99 10.29
C PHE A 396 -21.79 -18.59 9.61
N ILE A 397 -22.57 -17.78 8.91
CA ILE A 397 -23.69 -18.26 8.11
C ILE A 397 -23.30 -18.15 6.64
N PRO A 398 -22.95 -19.27 5.99
CA PRO A 398 -22.44 -19.27 4.62
C PRO A 398 -23.37 -18.60 3.62
N GLN A 399 -24.68 -18.86 3.77
CA GLN A 399 -25.75 -18.29 2.92
C GLN A 399 -25.70 -16.77 2.85
N TRP A 400 -25.33 -16.13 3.96
CA TRP A 400 -25.27 -14.69 4.05
C TRP A 400 -23.84 -14.14 3.98
N SER A 401 -22.82 -15.01 3.96
CA SER A 401 -21.42 -14.62 4.19
C SER A 401 -21.22 -13.70 5.42
N THR A 402 -22.14 -13.78 6.40
CA THR A 402 -22.14 -12.93 7.60
C THR A 402 -21.73 -13.73 8.84
N PHE A 403 -21.18 -13.00 9.80
CA PHE A 403 -20.94 -13.50 11.14
C PHE A 403 -22.12 -13.09 12.03
N GLN A 404 -22.83 -14.07 12.58
CA GLN A 404 -23.90 -13.83 13.51
C GLN A 404 -23.47 -14.15 14.95
N TYR A 405 -23.84 -13.25 15.85
CA TYR A 405 -23.75 -13.47 17.28
C TYR A 405 -24.75 -14.56 17.68
N ASN A 406 -24.33 -15.51 18.51
CA ASN A 406 -25.27 -16.45 19.12
C ASN A 406 -26.07 -15.72 20.22
N TYR A 407 -27.33 -15.38 19.91
CA TYR A 407 -28.22 -14.68 20.84
C TYR A 407 -28.73 -15.53 21.99
N GLU A 408 -28.61 -16.85 21.93
CA GLU A 408 -29.02 -17.71 23.04
C GLU A 408 -28.05 -17.55 24.22
N LYS A 409 -26.83 -17.10 23.95
CA LYS A 409 -25.80 -16.89 24.96
C LYS A 409 -25.82 -15.44 25.49
N THR A 410 -25.80 -15.28 26.81
CA THR A 410 -25.80 -13.96 27.49
C THR A 410 -24.66 -13.06 27.00
N PHE A 411 -23.44 -13.58 26.86
CA PHE A 411 -22.30 -12.79 26.37
C PHE A 411 -22.40 -12.46 24.88
N GLY A 412 -23.06 -13.28 24.07
CA GLY A 412 -23.37 -12.95 22.67
C GLY A 412 -24.28 -11.72 22.56
N LYS A 413 -25.30 -11.61 23.43
CA LYS A 413 -26.16 -10.42 23.52
C LYS A 413 -25.36 -9.17 23.95
N ILE A 414 -24.57 -9.29 25.02
CA ILE A 414 -23.77 -8.17 25.56
C ILE A 414 -22.77 -7.67 24.52
N THR A 415 -22.02 -8.58 23.89
CA THR A 415 -21.05 -8.22 22.84
C THR A 415 -21.76 -7.48 21.71
N LYS A 416 -22.86 -8.00 21.15
CA LYS A 416 -23.60 -7.28 20.11
C LYS A 416 -24.03 -5.88 20.56
N ILE A 417 -24.57 -5.72 21.77
CA ILE A 417 -24.97 -4.40 22.28
C ILE A 417 -23.77 -3.45 22.31
N LEU A 418 -22.62 -3.89 22.86
CA LEU A 418 -21.39 -3.09 22.87
C LEU A 418 -20.92 -2.75 21.44
N GLY A 419 -21.07 -3.71 20.52
CA GLY A 419 -20.74 -3.52 19.11
C GLY A 419 -21.64 -2.49 18.44
N MET A 420 -22.94 -2.52 18.71
CA MET A 420 -23.92 -1.54 18.21
C MET A 420 -23.67 -0.16 18.80
N VAL A 421 -23.42 -0.06 20.11
CA VAL A 421 -23.07 1.20 20.78
C VAL A 421 -21.81 1.80 20.17
N ASN A 422 -20.79 0.99 19.89
CA ASN A 422 -19.57 1.48 19.24
C ASN A 422 -19.81 1.87 17.76
N THR A 423 -20.61 1.08 17.03
CA THR A 423 -20.93 1.32 15.61
C THR A 423 -21.80 2.54 15.40
N ALA A 424 -22.71 2.86 16.32
CA ALA A 424 -23.51 4.09 16.26
C ALA A 424 -22.78 5.28 16.91
N GLY A 425 -22.19 5.07 18.08
CA GLY A 425 -21.63 6.13 18.91
C GLY A 425 -20.35 6.75 18.34
N SER A 426 -19.37 5.93 17.94
CA SER A 426 -18.10 6.44 17.42
C SER A 426 -18.29 7.31 16.15
N PRO A 427 -19.05 6.86 15.13
CA PRO A 427 -19.27 7.67 13.94
C PRO A 427 -20.10 8.93 14.20
N THR A 428 -21.10 8.87 15.08
CA THR A 428 -21.87 10.07 15.50
C THR A 428 -20.97 11.14 16.13
N ILE A 429 -20.07 10.74 17.04
CA ILE A 429 -19.11 11.67 17.66
C ILE A 429 -18.15 12.22 16.59
N CYS A 430 -17.65 11.35 15.70
CA CYS A 430 -16.76 11.72 14.61
C CYS A 430 -17.39 12.75 13.66
N LEU A 431 -18.65 12.54 13.26
CA LEU A 431 -19.45 13.46 12.45
C LEU A 431 -19.58 14.82 13.14
N GLY A 432 -19.96 14.82 14.42
CA GLY A 432 -20.06 16.04 15.22
C GLY A 432 -18.76 16.84 15.23
N ILE A 433 -17.62 16.16 15.41
CA ILE A 433 -16.30 16.78 15.36
C ILE A 433 -16.01 17.40 13.98
N TYR A 434 -16.27 16.68 12.89
CA TYR A 434 -16.05 17.19 11.54
C TYR A 434 -16.97 18.36 11.18
N LEU A 435 -18.23 18.35 11.63
CA LEU A 435 -19.15 19.47 11.46
C LEU A 435 -18.65 20.73 12.20
N ILE A 436 -18.10 20.57 13.41
CA ILE A 436 -17.49 21.68 14.15
C ILE A 436 -16.23 22.21 13.42
N ILE A 437 -15.38 21.31 12.90
CA ILE A 437 -14.22 21.69 12.08
C ILE A 437 -14.67 22.51 10.87
N LEU A 438 -15.66 22.02 10.12
CA LEU A 438 -16.18 22.68 8.92
C LEU A 438 -16.79 24.05 9.26
N TYR A 439 -17.61 24.12 10.31
CA TYR A 439 -18.19 25.38 10.80
C TYR A 439 -17.09 26.40 11.13
N LYS A 440 -16.03 25.99 11.84
CA LYS A 440 -14.90 26.86 12.15
C LYS A 440 -14.19 27.35 10.89
N LEU A 441 -13.93 26.46 9.92
CA LEU A 441 -13.31 26.82 8.65
C LEU A 441 -14.16 27.82 7.84
N VAL A 442 -15.48 27.59 7.75
CA VAL A 442 -16.42 28.47 7.04
C VAL A 442 -16.53 29.82 7.73
N ARG A 443 -16.74 29.85 9.06
CA ARG A 443 -16.82 31.09 9.85
C ARG A 443 -15.56 31.92 9.71
N HIS A 444 -14.41 31.26 9.72
CA HIS A 444 -13.13 31.94 9.54
C HIS A 444 -12.97 32.53 8.13
N ARG A 445 -13.31 31.77 7.08
CA ARG A 445 -13.31 32.27 5.70
C ARG A 445 -14.20 33.51 5.53
N ARG A 446 -15.38 33.51 6.15
CA ARG A 446 -16.30 34.67 6.13
C ARG A 446 -15.73 35.91 6.83
N ARG A 447 -15.05 35.75 7.97
CA ARG A 447 -14.39 36.88 8.68
C ARG A 447 -13.31 37.53 7.83
N PHE A 448 -12.50 36.72 7.13
CA PHE A 448 -11.46 37.23 6.25
C PHE A 448 -12.02 37.89 5.00
N SER A 449 -13.06 37.31 4.40
CA SER A 449 -13.74 37.88 3.24
C SER A 449 -14.38 39.25 3.53
N LYS A 450 -14.87 39.50 4.75
CA LYS A 450 -15.47 40.80 5.12
C LYS A 450 -14.45 41.90 5.43
N HIS A 451 -13.21 41.56 5.75
CA HIS A 451 -12.14 42.55 6.02
C HIS A 451 -11.19 42.76 4.84
N SER A 452 -11.28 41.95 3.78
CA SER A 452 -10.42 42.07 2.61
C SER A 452 -10.93 43.02 1.51
N SER A 453 -12.08 43.68 1.69
CA SER A 453 -12.67 44.54 0.66
C SER A 453 -11.86 45.82 0.43
N ASP A 454 -11.50 46.58 1.48
CA ASP A 454 -11.12 47.99 1.23
C ASP A 454 -9.71 48.41 1.70
N ARG A 455 -8.96 47.56 2.42
CA ARG A 455 -7.64 47.97 2.95
C ARG A 455 -6.52 46.92 2.88
N TRP A 456 -6.84 45.67 2.56
CA TRP A 456 -5.87 44.56 2.61
C TRP A 456 -5.17 44.30 1.27
N VAL A 457 -5.80 44.67 0.13
CA VAL A 457 -5.22 44.49 -1.21
C VAL A 457 -3.94 45.30 -1.38
N ASN A 458 -3.86 46.50 -0.79
CA ASN A 458 -2.69 47.37 -0.97
C ASN A 458 -1.54 47.11 0.00
N THR A 459 -1.79 46.54 1.19
CA THR A 459 -0.73 46.36 2.21
C THR A 459 -0.16 44.94 2.24
N VAL A 460 -0.89 43.93 1.75
CA VAL A 460 -0.48 42.52 1.86
C VAL A 460 0.03 41.91 0.56
N CYS A 461 -0.17 42.54 -0.59
CA CYS A 461 0.52 42.14 -1.82
C CYS A 461 2.05 42.26 -1.74
N ASN A 462 2.59 43.03 -0.77
CA ASN A 462 4.04 43.18 -0.58
C ASN A 462 4.63 42.39 0.59
N SER A 463 3.84 41.69 1.41
CA SER A 463 4.38 40.81 2.45
C SER A 463 4.10 39.35 2.09
N SER A 464 5.16 38.64 1.69
CA SER A 464 5.15 37.19 1.38
C SER A 464 4.80 36.28 2.58
N GLU A 465 4.34 36.85 3.69
CA GLU A 465 4.21 36.21 5.00
C GLU A 465 2.77 36.25 5.57
N ALA A 466 1.74 36.50 4.75
CA ALA A 466 0.38 36.29 5.22
C ALA A 466 0.21 34.81 5.67
N PRO A 467 -0.12 34.55 6.95
CA PRO A 467 -0.20 33.19 7.46
C PRO A 467 -1.35 32.47 6.78
N LYS A 468 -1.03 31.57 5.84
CA LYS A 468 -2.01 30.69 5.22
C LYS A 468 -2.70 29.90 6.32
N LEU A 469 -4.00 30.17 6.50
CA LEU A 469 -4.82 29.65 7.59
C LEU A 469 -4.67 28.15 7.81
N MET A 470 -4.54 27.41 6.71
CA MET A 470 -4.24 26.00 6.72
C MET A 470 -3.30 25.73 5.55
N ASN A 471 -2.15 25.13 5.83
CA ASN A 471 -1.25 24.68 4.78
C ASN A 471 -1.99 23.64 3.91
N ALA A 472 -1.79 23.66 2.59
CA ALA A 472 -2.37 22.68 1.67
C ALA A 472 -2.14 21.22 2.09
N ALA A 473 -1.04 20.95 2.81
CA ALA A 473 -0.78 19.64 3.40
C ALA A 473 -1.79 19.24 4.49
N GLU A 474 -2.16 20.16 5.39
CA GLU A 474 -3.14 19.89 6.45
C GLU A 474 -4.56 19.79 5.87
N LEU A 475 -4.90 20.60 4.87
CA LEU A 475 -6.17 20.48 4.15
C LEU A 475 -6.32 19.10 3.50
N ARG A 476 -5.25 18.59 2.88
CA ARG A 476 -5.25 17.24 2.27
C ARG A 476 -5.42 16.15 3.31
N LEU A 477 -4.72 16.25 4.45
CA LEU A 477 -4.86 15.28 5.55
C LEU A 477 -6.28 15.30 6.14
N LEU A 478 -6.86 16.49 6.30
CA LEU A 478 -8.24 16.66 6.76
C LEU A 478 -9.24 16.06 5.76
N LEU A 479 -9.13 16.42 4.48
CA LEU A 479 -9.99 15.89 3.42
C LEU A 479 -9.89 14.38 3.36
N GLN A 480 -8.68 13.85 3.51
CA GLN A 480 -8.45 12.43 3.51
C GLN A 480 -9.10 11.72 4.70
N ALA A 481 -8.90 12.24 5.91
CA ALA A 481 -9.50 11.67 7.12
C ALA A 481 -11.03 11.72 7.06
N PHE A 482 -11.58 12.78 6.47
CA PHE A 482 -13.01 12.95 6.25
C PHE A 482 -13.55 11.97 5.19
N LEU A 483 -12.87 11.81 4.05
CA LEU A 483 -13.27 10.84 3.02
C LEU A 483 -13.23 9.39 3.54
N GLY A 484 -12.18 9.02 4.30
CA GLY A 484 -12.11 7.71 4.95
C GLY A 484 -13.26 7.50 5.93
N PHE A 485 -13.63 8.54 6.68
CA PHE A 485 -14.81 8.50 7.57
C PHE A 485 -16.12 8.34 6.79
N LEU A 486 -16.34 9.10 5.71
CA LEU A 486 -17.55 9.00 4.88
C LEU A 486 -17.73 7.60 4.29
N LEU A 487 -16.64 6.93 3.90
CA LEU A 487 -16.70 5.56 3.40
C LEU A 487 -17.11 4.56 4.49
N ILE A 488 -16.67 4.78 5.73
CA ILE A 488 -17.12 3.96 6.86
C ILE A 488 -18.60 4.19 7.15
N GLU A 489 -19.06 5.45 7.15
CA GLU A 489 -20.48 5.78 7.30
C GLU A 489 -21.33 5.16 6.20
N LEU A 490 -20.87 5.19 4.96
CA LEU A 490 -21.54 4.52 3.85
C LEU A 490 -21.68 3.02 4.10
N ASN A 491 -20.61 2.35 4.55
CA ASN A 491 -20.66 0.92 4.89
C ASN A 491 -21.63 0.64 6.06
N ILE A 492 -21.63 1.50 7.08
CA ILE A 492 -22.54 1.37 8.23
C ILE A 492 -23.99 1.52 7.76
N ALA A 493 -24.29 2.57 7.00
CA ALA A 493 -25.62 2.84 6.48
C ALA A 493 -26.13 1.68 5.61
N VAL A 494 -25.30 1.20 4.68
CA VAL A 494 -25.63 0.05 3.82
C VAL A 494 -25.90 -1.21 4.67
N ASN A 495 -25.05 -1.49 5.67
CA ASN A 495 -25.24 -2.64 6.55
C ASN A 495 -26.49 -2.50 7.45
N TYR A 496 -26.83 -1.30 7.90
CA TYR A 496 -28.08 -1.06 8.64
C TYR A 496 -29.32 -1.23 7.77
N LEU A 497 -29.29 -0.71 6.54
CA LEU A 497 -30.40 -0.87 5.58
C LEU A 497 -30.65 -2.36 5.26
N LEU A 498 -29.58 -3.16 5.16
CA LEU A 498 -29.68 -4.62 5.06
C LEU A 498 -30.33 -5.26 6.28
N ASN A 499 -29.85 -4.93 7.48
CA ASN A 499 -30.36 -5.56 8.72
C ASN A 499 -31.82 -5.19 9.01
N MET A 500 -32.29 -4.05 8.51
CA MET A 500 -33.69 -3.62 8.62
C MET A 500 -34.60 -4.29 7.58
N SER A 501 -34.07 -5.19 6.73
CA SER A 501 -34.78 -5.86 5.64
C SER A 501 -35.50 -4.91 4.68
N VAL A 502 -35.06 -3.65 4.59
CA VAL A 502 -35.66 -2.64 3.70
C VAL A 502 -35.37 -2.98 2.24
N ILE A 503 -34.24 -3.66 2.00
CA ILE A 503 -33.83 -4.14 0.69
C ILE A 503 -34.05 -5.66 0.66
N PRO A 504 -34.81 -6.22 -0.30
CA PRO A 504 -34.92 -7.66 -0.45
C PRO A 504 -33.53 -8.25 -0.65
N ILE A 505 -33.10 -9.15 0.25
CA ILE A 505 -31.74 -9.66 0.26
C ILE A 505 -31.64 -10.79 -0.77
N SER A 506 -31.30 -10.44 -2.01
CA SER A 506 -30.82 -11.42 -2.98
C SER A 506 -29.34 -11.72 -2.71
N PRO A 507 -28.84 -12.92 -3.06
CA PRO A 507 -27.41 -13.24 -2.98
C PRO A 507 -26.52 -12.22 -3.71
N ASN A 508 -27.00 -11.69 -4.84
CA ASN A 508 -26.30 -10.69 -5.66
C ASN A 508 -26.14 -9.36 -4.90
N ILE A 509 -27.23 -8.85 -4.30
CA ILE A 509 -27.20 -7.62 -3.48
C ILE A 509 -26.24 -7.79 -2.30
N LEU A 510 -26.26 -8.95 -1.66
CA LEU A 510 -25.39 -9.23 -0.53
C LEU A 510 -23.92 -9.27 -0.96
N CYS A 511 -23.62 -9.96 -2.05
CA CYS A 511 -22.28 -10.02 -2.61
C CYS A 511 -21.80 -8.61 -3.02
N ALA A 512 -22.68 -7.76 -3.56
CA ALA A 512 -22.34 -6.39 -3.97
C ALA A 512 -21.94 -5.54 -2.78
N ILE A 513 -22.68 -5.68 -1.69
CA ILE A 513 -22.41 -4.97 -0.45
C ILE A 513 -21.10 -5.43 0.17
N TYR A 514 -20.80 -6.74 0.12
CA TYR A 514 -19.49 -7.25 0.50
C TYR A 514 -18.38 -6.78 -0.42
N GLY A 515 -18.62 -6.67 -1.73
CA GLY A 515 -17.69 -6.10 -2.68
C GLY A 515 -17.39 -4.63 -2.36
N ILE A 516 -18.40 -3.83 -2.03
CA ILE A 516 -18.24 -2.44 -1.56
C ILE A 516 -17.42 -2.43 -0.28
N TRP A 517 -17.70 -3.31 0.69
CA TRP A 517 -16.95 -3.40 1.94
C TRP A 517 -15.47 -3.74 1.69
N ILE A 518 -15.19 -4.79 0.90
CA ILE A 518 -13.83 -5.19 0.48
C ILE A 518 -13.11 -4.03 -0.21
N THR A 519 -13.81 -3.33 -1.10
CA THR A 519 -13.28 -2.15 -1.79
C THR A 519 -12.98 -1.03 -0.81
N CYS A 520 -13.85 -0.78 0.18
CA CYS A 520 -13.60 0.21 1.22
C CYS A 520 -12.37 -0.13 2.07
N CYS A 521 -12.14 -1.41 2.40
CA CYS A 521 -10.94 -1.85 3.11
C CYS A 521 -9.64 -1.59 2.32
N THR A 522 -9.68 -1.58 0.99
CA THR A 522 -8.51 -1.25 0.15
C THR A 522 -8.41 0.24 -0.17
N PHE A 523 -9.55 0.94 -0.27
CA PHE A 523 -9.63 2.31 -0.75
C PHE A 523 -8.88 3.28 0.17
N SER A 524 -9.02 3.15 1.48
CA SER A 524 -8.28 3.99 2.44
C SER A 524 -6.77 3.91 2.21
N SER A 525 -6.22 2.70 2.07
CA SER A 525 -4.80 2.44 1.74
C SER A 525 -4.35 3.13 0.45
N ILE A 526 -5.16 3.03 -0.61
CA ILE A 526 -4.90 3.69 -1.89
C ILE A 526 -4.97 5.21 -1.73
N LEU A 527 -5.98 5.73 -1.04
CA LEU A 527 -6.17 7.15 -0.77
C LEU A 527 -4.97 7.75 -0.02
N TYR A 528 -4.37 7.00 0.92
CA TYR A 528 -3.14 7.40 1.65
C TYR A 528 -1.95 7.56 0.71
N LEU A 529 -1.80 6.68 -0.27
CA LEU A 529 -0.73 6.76 -1.26
C LEU A 529 -0.95 7.89 -2.28
N VAL A 530 -2.19 8.09 -2.72
CA VAL A 530 -2.53 9.05 -3.79
C VAL A 530 -2.47 10.50 -3.29
N ILE A 531 -3.14 10.81 -2.17
CA ILE A 531 -3.36 12.20 -1.72
C ILE A 531 -2.12 12.78 -1.03
N ASN A 532 -1.41 11.96 -0.24
CA ASN A 532 -0.30 12.46 0.56
C ASN A 532 0.98 12.53 -0.26
N LYS A 533 1.19 13.65 -0.99
CA LYS A 533 2.40 13.90 -1.80
C LYS A 533 3.69 13.73 -1.00
N THR A 534 3.71 13.97 0.31
CA THR A 534 4.90 13.76 1.15
C THR A 534 5.12 12.28 1.42
N LEU A 535 4.08 11.52 1.75
CA LEU A 535 4.16 10.06 1.87
C LEU A 535 4.50 9.44 0.53
N ARG A 536 3.87 9.85 -0.56
CA ARG A 536 4.18 9.42 -1.94
C ARG A 536 5.61 9.76 -2.32
N ARG A 537 6.06 11.01 -2.10
CA ARG A 537 7.43 11.44 -2.40
C ARG A 537 8.43 10.75 -1.47
N ARG A 538 8.11 10.47 -0.20
CA ARG A 538 9.00 9.74 0.70
C ARG A 538 8.98 8.25 0.40
N ALA A 539 7.86 7.66 0.02
CA ALA A 539 7.74 6.29 -0.43
C ALA A 539 8.51 6.14 -1.73
N PHE A 540 8.31 7.05 -2.69
CA PHE A 540 9.09 7.16 -3.90
C PHE A 540 10.57 7.37 -3.56
N LEU A 541 10.97 8.38 -2.77
CA LEU A 541 12.37 8.57 -2.38
C LEU A 541 12.92 7.41 -1.53
N LEU A 542 12.14 6.65 -0.76
CA LEU A 542 12.63 5.49 -0.03
C LEU A 542 12.66 4.23 -0.89
N LEU A 543 11.86 4.16 -1.94
CA LEU A 543 11.92 3.14 -2.99
C LEU A 543 13.04 3.46 -4.01
N PHE A 544 13.37 4.73 -4.23
CA PHE A 544 14.20 5.21 -5.35
C PHE A 544 15.47 6.00 -4.98
N ARG A 545 15.60 6.56 -3.77
CA ARG A 545 16.73 7.43 -3.35
C ARG A 545 17.80 6.60 -2.62
N TRP A 546 18.57 5.87 -3.40
CA TRP A 546 19.93 5.45 -3.03
C TRP A 546 20.86 5.90 -4.18
N SER A 547 21.00 7.22 -4.32
CA SER A 547 21.84 7.83 -5.36
C SER A 547 22.38 9.22 -4.99
N LYS A 548 22.17 9.72 -3.76
CA LYS A 548 22.72 11.03 -3.37
C LYS A 548 23.61 11.03 -2.14
N GLU A 549 23.71 9.91 -1.41
CA GLU A 549 24.67 9.75 -0.30
C GLU A 549 26.04 9.24 -0.77
N ASN A 550 26.20 8.86 -2.04
CA ASN A 550 27.53 8.56 -2.61
C ASN A 550 28.16 9.77 -3.34
N ASP A 551 27.43 10.89 -3.49
CA ASP A 551 28.00 12.14 -4.04
C ASP A 551 28.44 13.12 -2.93
N SER A 552 28.29 12.74 -1.66
CA SER A 552 28.93 13.45 -0.54
C SER A 552 30.27 12.81 -0.17
N SER A 553 31.05 12.40 -1.17
CA SER A 553 32.48 12.71 -1.14
C SER A 553 32.61 14.23 -1.18
N THR A 554 32.24 14.88 -0.07
CA THR A 554 32.99 16.03 0.39
C THR A 554 34.41 15.50 0.49
N ILE A 555 35.16 15.72 -0.59
CA ILE A 555 36.59 15.71 -0.58
C ILE A 555 36.93 16.74 0.48
N THR A 556 37.13 16.29 1.72
CA THR A 556 38.00 17.00 2.63
C THR A 556 39.34 16.99 1.92
N VAL A 557 39.61 18.06 1.16
CA VAL A 557 40.95 18.43 0.72
C VAL A 557 41.68 18.81 2.00
N SER A 558 42.08 17.81 2.77
CA SER A 558 43.11 17.94 3.80
C SER A 558 44.46 17.84 3.10
N HIS A 559 44.71 18.78 2.20
CA HIS A 559 46.03 19.12 1.69
C HIS A 559 46.00 20.60 1.27
N ILE A 560 45.79 21.48 2.25
CA ILE A 560 46.42 22.79 2.21
C ILE A 560 47.75 22.59 2.94
N SER A 561 48.77 22.17 2.19
CA SER A 561 50.14 22.46 2.54
C SER A 561 50.33 23.98 2.48
N VAL A 562 50.43 24.56 3.66
CA VAL A 562 51.20 25.75 4.04
C VAL A 562 51.90 26.50 2.88
N THR A 563 51.49 27.75 2.66
CA THR A 563 52.44 28.86 2.54
C THR A 563 52.06 29.90 3.57
N GLN A 564 52.64 29.74 4.76
CA GLN A 564 52.63 30.74 5.81
C GLN A 564 53.43 31.93 5.29
N LYS A 565 52.72 32.99 4.87
CA LYS A 565 53.35 34.26 4.51
C LYS A 565 53.84 34.88 5.81
N VAL A 566 55.10 34.60 6.16
CA VAL A 566 55.81 35.29 7.24
C VAL A 566 55.96 36.74 6.81
N THR A 567 55.04 37.60 7.23
CA THR A 567 55.24 39.05 7.23
C THR A 567 56.30 39.35 8.29
N MET A 568 57.56 39.49 7.86
CA MET A 568 58.58 40.14 8.66
C MET A 568 58.14 41.59 8.92
N ARG A 569 57.96 41.94 10.20
CA ARG A 569 57.97 43.34 10.64
C ARG A 569 59.39 43.88 10.42
N PRO A 570 59.60 45.00 9.72
CA PRO A 570 60.88 45.69 9.76
C PRO A 570 61.11 46.19 11.19
N ARG A 571 62.18 45.71 11.83
CA ARG A 571 62.78 46.39 12.98
C ARG A 571 63.37 47.69 12.45
N ALA A 572 62.87 48.82 12.96
CA ALA A 572 63.57 50.09 12.83
C ALA A 572 64.95 49.94 13.48
N VAL A 573 66.00 50.03 12.66
CA VAL A 573 67.37 50.24 13.13
C VAL A 573 67.51 51.74 13.32
N THR A 574 67.67 52.14 14.57
CA THR A 574 68.20 53.45 14.95
C THR A 574 69.65 53.52 14.52
N SER A 575 69.99 54.52 13.71
CA SER A 575 71.32 55.12 13.60
C SER A 575 71.16 56.63 13.61
#